data_AF-A0A9Q1LN31-F1
#
_entry.id   AF-A0A9Q1LN31-F1
#
_cell.length_a   1.000
_cell.length_b   1.000
_cell.length_c   1.000
_cell.angle_alpha   90.00
_cell.angle_beta   90.00
_cell.angle_gamma   90.00
#
_symmetry.space_group_name_H-M   'P 1'
#
loop_
_entity.id
_entity.type
_entity.pdbx_description
1 polymer ?
#
loop_
_entity_poly.entity_id
_entity_poly.type
_entity_poly.pdbx_seq_one_letter_code
_entity_poly.pdbx_strand_id
1 'polypeptide(L)'
;MYPYFLRTVINNYFQMYAIADLVDYYGWKEVIAIFVDDDNGRNRISVLGDALTKKRAKISYKAAFSLGATKSDIDDLFSFSTMFFAHRENTLTMLGRCVMIFWLFVVLIINSSYTTSLTSLLIVQKLSSGIEGIDSLISSPDPIGVQDSMLQKGPQGGGVAAIVDVLPYVELFLSNNKCIFRTVGQEFNKSGWGFAFQRDSPLSIDLSTAILQLSENGELQRIHDKWLSNNGCSSQNNQVDDTRLSLSSFWGLYVICGSTCAVALIVFFCSVYCQFLRCAPEIEETEISEPLSARSSRRTLRLYSFKDLIDFVDKREVEIKEILKRKNSDNKKESSPA
;
A
#
# COMPACT_ATOMS: atom_id res chain seq x y z
N MET A 1 -21.76 -41.20 28.65
CA MET A 1 -21.57 -40.10 29.62
C MET A 1 -20.07 -39.88 29.74
N TYR A 2 -19.53 -38.86 29.08
CA TYR A 2 -18.08 -38.57 29.10
C TYR A 2 -17.74 -37.77 30.37
N PRO A 3 -16.63 -38.05 31.08
CA PRO A 3 -16.24 -37.29 32.25
C PRO A 3 -15.70 -35.92 31.81
N TYR A 4 -16.29 -34.84 32.34
CA TYR A 4 -15.82 -33.48 32.10
C TYR A 4 -14.58 -33.21 32.96
N PHE A 5 -13.53 -32.71 32.33
CA PHE A 5 -12.32 -32.24 33.01
C PHE A 5 -12.51 -30.78 33.44
N LEU A 6 -12.86 -30.55 34.71
CA LEU A 6 -12.89 -29.21 35.30
C LEU A 6 -11.45 -28.76 35.61
N ARG A 7 -10.81 -28.10 34.65
CA ARG A 7 -9.57 -27.36 34.92
C ARG A 7 -9.95 -26.08 35.66
N THR A 8 -9.77 -26.06 36.98
CA THR A 8 -9.81 -24.81 37.74
C THR A 8 -8.65 -23.93 37.25
N VAL A 9 -8.94 -22.66 36.96
CA VAL A 9 -7.94 -21.71 36.50
C VAL A 9 -6.91 -21.56 37.62
N ILE A 10 -5.62 -21.84 37.33
CA ILE A 10 -4.52 -21.65 38.29
C ILE A 10 -4.65 -20.24 38.86
N ASN A 11 -4.61 -20.10 40.20
CA ASN A 11 -4.81 -18.82 40.87
C ASN A 11 -4.02 -17.69 40.16
N ASN A 12 -4.73 -16.60 39.85
CA ASN A 12 -4.23 -15.43 39.13
C ASN A 12 -2.90 -14.91 39.69
N TYR A 13 -2.66 -15.09 41.00
CA TYR A 13 -1.41 -14.74 41.65
C TYR A 13 -0.20 -15.50 41.09
N PHE A 14 -0.24 -16.83 41.08
CA PHE A 14 0.91 -17.64 40.63
C PHE A 14 1.20 -17.46 39.14
N GLN A 15 0.16 -17.29 38.31
CA GLN A 15 0.36 -17.04 36.88
C GLN A 15 1.10 -15.73 36.62
N MET A 16 0.70 -14.64 37.28
CA MET A 16 1.31 -13.33 37.05
C MET A 16 2.73 -13.25 37.62
N TYR A 17 3.01 -13.91 38.74
CA TYR A 17 4.38 -14.03 39.26
C TYR A 17 5.29 -14.83 38.34
N ALA A 18 4.82 -15.94 37.78
CA ALA A 18 5.58 -16.70 36.78
C ALA A 18 5.88 -15.88 35.52
N ILE A 19 4.92 -15.07 35.07
CA ILE A 19 5.13 -14.13 33.95
C ILE A 19 6.15 -13.05 34.34
N ALA A 20 6.08 -12.49 35.56
CA ALA A 20 7.06 -11.52 36.01
C ALA A 20 8.48 -12.08 36.09
N ASP A 21 8.64 -13.35 36.51
CA ASP A 21 9.94 -14.04 36.48
C ASP A 21 10.44 -14.28 35.05
N LEU A 22 9.55 -14.53 34.09
CA LEU A 22 9.90 -14.62 32.68
C LEU A 22 10.43 -13.28 32.14
N VAL A 23 9.76 -12.18 32.50
CA VAL A 23 10.17 -10.82 32.10
C VAL A 23 11.54 -10.47 32.69
N ASP A 24 11.78 -10.86 33.95
CA ASP A 24 13.07 -10.71 34.63
C ASP A 24 14.18 -11.55 33.98
N TYR A 25 13.89 -12.80 33.62
CA TYR A 25 14.83 -13.71 32.96
C TYR A 25 15.36 -13.15 31.64
N TYR A 26 14.50 -12.54 30.81
CA TYR A 26 14.90 -11.91 29.56
C TYR A 26 15.42 -10.47 29.73
N GLY A 27 15.46 -9.94 30.96
CA GLY A 27 15.97 -8.60 31.26
C GLY A 27 15.08 -7.46 30.74
N TRP A 28 13.79 -7.70 30.48
CA TRP A 28 12.88 -6.69 29.96
C TRP A 28 12.47 -5.70 31.05
N LYS A 29 12.70 -4.41 30.82
CA LYS A 29 12.38 -3.34 31.79
C LYS A 29 11.00 -2.73 31.64
N GLU A 30 10.42 -2.83 30.44
CA GLU A 30 9.10 -2.30 30.10
C GLU A 30 8.30 -3.34 29.33
N VAL A 31 7.05 -3.56 29.73
CA VAL A 31 6.15 -4.52 29.07
C VAL A 31 4.79 -3.90 28.77
N ILE A 32 4.17 -4.31 27.66
CA ILE A 32 2.78 -3.96 27.33
C ILE A 32 1.90 -5.10 27.82
N ALA A 33 0.85 -4.76 28.56
CA ALA A 33 -0.08 -5.74 29.08
C ALA A 33 -1.43 -5.60 28.36
N ILE A 34 -1.77 -6.60 27.56
CA ILE A 34 -3.05 -6.70 26.84
C ILE A 34 -3.95 -7.65 27.64
N PHE A 35 -5.14 -7.18 28.03
CA PHE A 35 -6.05 -7.95 28.87
C PHE A 35 -7.52 -7.71 28.50
N VAL A 36 -8.37 -8.67 28.85
CA VAL A 36 -9.83 -8.54 28.74
C VAL A 36 -10.30 -7.59 29.82
N ASP A 37 -11.16 -6.61 29.49
CA ASP A 37 -11.72 -5.67 30.47
C ASP A 37 -12.84 -6.29 31.31
N ASP A 38 -12.53 -7.39 31.98
CA ASP A 38 -13.37 -8.02 32.99
C ASP A 38 -12.71 -7.93 34.37
N ASP A 39 -13.47 -8.22 35.43
CA ASP A 39 -12.97 -8.11 36.80
C ASP A 39 -11.77 -9.04 37.04
N ASN A 40 -11.72 -10.18 36.36
CA ASN A 40 -10.59 -11.10 36.41
C ASN A 40 -9.35 -10.51 35.73
N GLY A 41 -9.50 -9.93 34.54
CA GLY A 41 -8.42 -9.29 33.78
C GLY A 41 -7.83 -8.09 34.50
N ARG A 42 -8.68 -7.22 35.08
CA ARG A 42 -8.25 -6.09 35.92
C ARG A 42 -7.49 -6.56 37.16
N ASN A 43 -7.96 -7.61 37.84
CA ASN A 43 -7.26 -8.15 39.00
C ASN A 43 -5.88 -8.73 38.61
N ARG A 44 -5.81 -9.47 37.49
CA ARG A 44 -4.54 -10.01 36.95
C ARG A 44 -3.56 -8.89 36.60
N ILE A 45 -4.02 -7.80 35.97
CA ILE A 45 -3.15 -6.68 35.60
C ILE A 45 -2.58 -5.95 36.81
N SER A 46 -3.37 -5.87 37.90
CA SER A 46 -2.92 -5.27 39.16
C SER A 46 -1.82 -6.12 39.79
N VAL A 47 -2.05 -7.43 39.92
CA VAL A 47 -1.08 -8.36 40.51
C VAL A 47 0.20 -8.43 39.69
N LEU A 48 0.09 -8.41 38.36
CA LEU A 48 1.26 -8.36 37.47
C LEU A 48 2.06 -7.07 37.65
N GLY A 49 1.38 -5.92 37.78
CA GLY A 49 2.03 -4.64 38.04
C GLY A 49 2.85 -4.65 39.32
N ASP A 50 2.29 -5.20 40.40
CA ASP A 50 2.97 -5.32 41.70
C ASP A 50 4.18 -6.26 41.62
N ALA A 51 4.03 -7.40 40.94
CA ALA A 51 5.11 -8.39 40.76
C ALA A 51 6.26 -7.83 39.91
N LEU A 52 5.96 -7.11 38.82
CA LEU A 52 6.96 -6.47 37.97
C LEU A 52 7.71 -5.35 38.70
N THR A 53 7.01 -4.57 39.53
CA THR A 53 7.62 -3.48 40.31
C THR A 53 8.70 -4.03 41.25
N LYS A 54 8.47 -5.19 41.88
CA LYS A 54 9.48 -5.88 42.71
C LYS A 54 10.73 -6.29 41.92
N LYS A 55 10.58 -6.56 40.62
CA LYS A 55 11.66 -6.96 39.70
C LYS A 55 12.27 -5.79 38.93
N ARG A 56 12.00 -4.54 39.34
CA ARG A 56 12.46 -3.31 38.65
C ARG A 56 11.99 -3.22 37.17
N ALA A 57 10.91 -3.90 36.84
CA ALA A 57 10.21 -3.79 35.57
C ALA A 57 8.89 -3.03 35.75
N LYS A 58 8.36 -2.41 34.69
CA LYS A 58 7.07 -1.71 34.75
C LYS A 58 6.18 -2.04 33.56
N ILE A 59 4.87 -1.98 33.78
CA ILE A 59 3.91 -2.03 32.68
C ILE A 59 3.90 -0.65 32.02
N SER A 60 4.36 -0.58 30.77
CA SER A 60 4.42 0.68 30.01
C SER A 60 3.03 1.07 29.51
N TYR A 61 2.25 0.12 28.99
CA TYR A 61 0.92 0.37 28.46
C TYR A 61 -0.05 -0.76 28.82
N LYS A 62 -1.30 -0.39 29.12
CA LYS A 62 -2.40 -1.29 29.47
C LYS A 62 -3.44 -1.21 28.36
N ALA A 63 -3.52 -2.24 27.52
CA ALA A 63 -4.49 -2.31 26.43
C ALA A 63 -5.63 -3.24 26.86
N ALA A 64 -6.82 -2.67 27.03
CA ALA A 64 -8.00 -3.42 27.45
C ALA A 64 -8.93 -3.66 26.24
N PHE A 65 -9.52 -4.85 26.12
CA PHE A 65 -10.52 -5.15 25.09
C PHE A 65 -11.80 -5.77 25.68
N SER A 66 -12.94 -5.51 25.04
CA SER A 66 -14.26 -5.92 25.56
C SER A 66 -14.60 -7.38 25.26
N LEU A 67 -15.42 -8.00 26.14
CA LEU A 67 -15.95 -9.34 25.98
C LEU A 67 -16.93 -9.39 24.79
N GLY A 68 -16.49 -9.95 23.66
CA GLY A 68 -17.26 -10.01 22.41
C GLY A 68 -16.58 -9.34 21.21
N ALA A 69 -15.36 -8.82 21.38
CA ALA A 69 -14.56 -8.24 20.31
C ALA A 69 -14.33 -9.25 19.16
N THR A 70 -14.57 -8.78 17.93
CA THR A 70 -14.29 -9.51 16.71
C THR A 70 -12.78 -9.56 16.43
N LYS A 71 -12.32 -10.53 15.62
CA LYS A 71 -10.89 -10.66 15.28
C LYS A 71 -10.30 -9.36 14.69
N SER A 72 -11.09 -8.59 13.96
CA SER A 72 -10.73 -7.26 13.44
C SER A 72 -10.36 -6.27 14.53
N ASP A 73 -11.12 -6.24 15.62
CA ASP A 73 -10.91 -5.27 16.71
C ASP A 73 -9.62 -5.59 17.49
N ILE A 74 -9.26 -6.88 17.52
CA ILE A 74 -8.01 -7.37 18.10
C ILE A 74 -6.84 -6.98 17.20
N ASP A 75 -6.95 -7.15 15.88
CA ASP A 75 -5.91 -6.75 14.92
C ASP A 75 -5.68 -5.22 14.93
N ASP A 76 -6.76 -4.43 15.01
CA ASP A 76 -6.70 -2.98 15.14
C ASP A 76 -6.04 -2.56 16.46
N LEU A 77 -6.33 -3.27 17.57
CA LEU A 77 -5.69 -3.02 18.87
C LEU A 77 -4.19 -3.34 18.84
N PHE A 78 -3.78 -4.41 18.17
CA PHE A 78 -2.37 -4.74 17.97
C PHE A 78 -1.67 -3.69 17.11
N SER A 79 -2.28 -3.27 16.00
CA SER A 79 -1.78 -2.20 15.14
C SER A 79 -1.64 -0.87 15.91
N PHE A 80 -2.65 -0.52 16.72
CA PHE A 80 -2.62 0.67 17.56
C PHE A 80 -1.53 0.59 18.63
N SER A 81 -1.37 -0.56 19.31
CA SER A 81 -0.37 -0.73 20.36
C SER A 81 1.07 -0.66 19.84
N THR A 82 1.33 -1.21 18.65
CA THR A 82 2.64 -1.16 17.99
C THR A 82 2.95 0.25 17.47
N MET A 83 1.95 0.96 16.96
CA MET A 83 2.07 2.37 16.56
C MET A 83 2.29 3.29 17.77
N PHE A 84 1.60 3.06 18.90
CA PHE A 84 1.80 3.84 20.13
C PHE A 84 3.16 3.54 20.79
N PHE A 85 3.67 2.32 20.65
CA PHE A 85 5.00 1.95 21.13
C PHE A 85 6.10 2.63 20.29
N ALA A 86 5.94 2.69 18.96
CA ALA A 86 6.82 3.47 18.08
C ALA A 86 6.81 4.98 18.42
N HIS A 87 5.73 5.48 19.03
CA HIS A 87 5.63 6.88 19.46
C HIS A 87 6.25 7.16 20.84
N ARG A 88 6.45 6.13 21.69
CA ARG A 88 6.87 6.29 23.09
C ARG A 88 8.29 5.85 23.40
N GLU A 89 9.03 5.30 22.43
CA GLU A 89 10.48 5.39 22.53
C GLU A 89 10.83 6.87 22.68
N ASN A 90 11.46 7.22 23.80
CA ASN A 90 11.88 8.57 24.11
C ASN A 90 12.95 8.99 23.07
N THR A 91 12.54 9.33 21.84
CA THR A 91 13.36 10.06 20.88
C THR A 91 13.44 11.49 21.42
N LEU A 92 14.30 11.65 22.43
CA LEU A 92 14.56 12.90 23.14
C LEU A 92 15.23 13.95 22.23
N THR A 93 15.72 13.50 21.08
CA THR A 93 16.28 14.35 20.03
C THR A 93 15.23 14.67 18.97
N MET A 94 15.11 15.96 18.65
CA MET A 94 14.29 16.45 17.53
C MET A 94 14.60 15.71 16.22
N LEU A 95 15.86 15.27 16.07
CA LEU A 95 16.36 14.51 14.92
C LEU A 95 15.75 13.10 14.84
N GLY A 96 15.58 12.40 15.98
CA GLY A 96 14.94 11.08 16.02
C GLY A 96 13.45 11.14 15.65
N ARG A 97 12.76 12.21 16.03
CA ARG A 97 11.35 12.45 15.64
C ARG A 97 11.22 12.65 14.13
N CYS A 98 12.14 13.36 13.50
CA CYS A 98 12.16 13.55 12.05
C CYS A 98 12.38 12.22 11.30
N VAL A 99 13.31 11.37 11.78
CA VAL A 99 13.57 10.06 11.18
C VAL A 99 12.35 9.14 11.29
N MET A 100 11.66 9.13 12.44
CA MET A 100 10.45 8.30 12.63
C MET A 100 9.29 8.76 11.74
N ILE A 101 9.10 10.08 11.58
CA ILE A 101 8.06 10.62 10.66
C ILE A 101 8.39 10.23 9.20
N PHE A 102 9.65 10.34 8.80
CA PHE A 102 10.09 9.89 7.48
C PHE A 102 9.91 8.39 7.29
N TRP A 103 10.22 7.58 8.30
CA TRP A 103 10.04 6.13 8.26
C TRP A 103 8.57 5.73 8.14
N LEU A 104 7.68 6.38 8.91
CA LEU A 104 6.23 6.17 8.80
C LEU A 104 5.71 6.56 7.40
N PHE A 105 6.27 7.61 6.79
CA PHE A 105 5.95 7.98 5.41
C PHE A 105 6.38 6.88 4.42
N VAL A 106 7.60 6.35 4.56
CA VAL A 106 8.09 5.25 3.70
C VAL A 106 7.19 4.01 3.83
N VAL A 107 6.86 3.62 5.07
CA VAL A 107 5.97 2.47 5.33
C VAL A 107 4.57 2.70 4.73
N LEU A 108 4.02 3.91 4.83
CA LEU A 108 2.71 4.24 4.28
C LEU A 108 2.70 4.20 2.75
N ILE A 109 3.74 4.70 2.09
CA ILE A 109 3.87 4.62 0.63
C ILE A 109 4.00 3.16 0.17
N ILE A 110 4.77 2.34 0.89
CA ILE A 110 4.92 0.90 0.59
C ILE A 110 3.57 0.20 0.73
N ASN A 111 2.84 0.44 1.82
CA ASN A 111 1.52 -0.17 2.05
C ASN A 111 0.49 0.28 1.01
N SER A 112 0.48 1.56 0.65
CA SER A 112 -0.39 2.10 -0.40
C SER A 112 -0.08 1.44 -1.76
N SER A 113 1.21 1.36 -2.12
CA SER A 113 1.66 0.73 -3.37
C SER A 113 1.30 -0.75 -3.43
N TYR A 114 1.59 -1.50 -2.36
CA TYR A 114 1.23 -2.91 -2.26
C TYR A 114 -0.28 -3.13 -2.40
N THR A 115 -1.09 -2.30 -1.75
CA THR A 115 -2.55 -2.35 -1.85
C THR A 115 -3.04 -2.07 -3.27
N THR A 116 -2.46 -1.08 -3.98
CA THR A 116 -2.77 -0.81 -5.38
C THR A 116 -2.39 -1.98 -6.30
N SER A 117 -1.20 -2.57 -6.12
CA SER A 117 -0.75 -3.70 -6.92
C SER A 117 -1.62 -4.95 -6.72
N LEU A 118 -1.99 -5.25 -5.48
CA LEU A 118 -2.89 -6.36 -5.15
C LEU A 118 -4.29 -6.12 -5.73
N THR A 119 -4.82 -4.91 -5.59
CA THR A 119 -6.14 -4.54 -6.12
C THR A 119 -6.15 -4.63 -7.65
N SER A 120 -5.09 -4.18 -8.33
CA SER A 120 -4.94 -4.31 -9.78
C SER A 120 -4.96 -5.78 -10.22
N LEU A 121 -4.26 -6.67 -9.50
CA LEU A 121 -4.25 -8.11 -9.77
C LEU A 121 -5.65 -8.72 -9.61
N LEU A 122 -6.35 -8.40 -8.53
CA LEU A 122 -7.69 -8.91 -8.25
C LEU A 122 -8.73 -8.41 -9.25
N ILE A 123 -8.59 -7.18 -9.76
CA ILE A 123 -9.48 -6.67 -10.80
C ILE A 123 -9.24 -7.40 -12.12
N VAL A 124 -8.00 -7.64 -12.52
CA VAL A 124 -7.69 -8.43 -13.75
C VAL A 124 -8.36 -9.81 -13.72
N GLN A 125 -8.34 -10.50 -12.58
CA GLN A 125 -9.05 -11.78 -12.43
C GLN A 125 -10.57 -11.64 -12.54
N LYS A 126 -11.13 -10.49 -12.15
CA LYS A 126 -12.57 -10.22 -12.20
C LYS A 126 -13.10 -9.87 -13.59
N LEU A 127 -12.24 -9.53 -14.55
CA LEU A 127 -12.62 -9.42 -15.98
C LEU A 127 -12.31 -10.66 -16.80
N SER A 128 -11.71 -11.69 -16.21
CA SER A 128 -11.67 -12.99 -16.87
C SER A 128 -13.10 -13.48 -17.00
N SER A 129 -13.64 -13.46 -18.22
CA SER A 129 -14.93 -14.06 -18.51
C SER A 129 -14.91 -15.53 -18.11
N GLY A 130 -16.04 -16.08 -17.67
CA GLY A 130 -16.14 -17.49 -17.27
C GLY A 130 -15.78 -18.49 -18.38
N ILE A 131 -15.72 -18.03 -19.63
CA ILE A 131 -15.18 -18.75 -20.78
C ILE A 131 -13.82 -18.15 -21.09
N GLU A 132 -12.74 -18.87 -20.84
CA GLU A 132 -11.35 -18.47 -21.18
C GLU A 132 -10.84 -19.13 -22.45
N GLY A 133 -11.48 -20.22 -22.88
CA GLY A 133 -11.13 -20.97 -24.08
C GLY A 133 -12.12 -22.09 -24.38
N ILE A 134 -11.76 -22.95 -25.33
CA ILE A 134 -12.63 -24.02 -25.82
C ILE A 134 -12.98 -25.04 -24.73
N ASP A 135 -12.04 -25.37 -23.84
CA ASP A 135 -12.27 -26.34 -22.76
C ASP A 135 -13.29 -25.81 -21.75
N SER A 136 -13.19 -24.53 -21.39
CA SER A 136 -14.17 -23.83 -20.55
C SER A 136 -15.53 -23.77 -21.23
N LEU A 137 -15.56 -23.50 -22.54
CA LEU A 137 -16.79 -23.44 -23.33
C LEU A 137 -17.52 -24.78 -23.40
N ILE A 138 -16.79 -25.90 -23.54
CA ILE A 138 -17.37 -27.25 -23.54
C ILE A 138 -17.93 -27.61 -22.15
N SER A 139 -17.26 -27.15 -21.09
CA SER A 139 -17.71 -27.40 -19.72
C SER A 139 -18.85 -26.50 -19.27
N SER A 140 -19.10 -25.38 -19.96
CA SER A 140 -20.13 -24.42 -19.55
C SER A 140 -21.51 -24.89 -20.05
N PRO A 141 -22.58 -24.66 -19.26
CA PRO A 141 -23.95 -24.97 -19.66
C PRO A 141 -24.55 -23.92 -20.60
N ASP A 142 -23.75 -22.96 -21.08
CA ASP A 142 -24.26 -21.80 -21.81
C ASP A 142 -24.59 -22.14 -23.28
N PRO A 143 -25.62 -21.50 -23.86
CA PRO A 143 -25.98 -21.73 -25.26
C PRO A 143 -24.90 -21.20 -26.21
N ILE A 144 -24.45 -22.07 -27.13
CA ILE A 144 -23.49 -21.75 -28.19
C ILE A 144 -24.25 -21.60 -29.51
N GLY A 145 -23.94 -20.55 -30.26
CA GLY A 145 -24.59 -20.24 -31.53
C GLY A 145 -23.64 -20.17 -32.71
N VAL A 146 -24.22 -20.10 -33.90
CA VAL A 146 -23.51 -19.89 -35.18
C VAL A 146 -23.91 -18.54 -35.80
N GLN A 147 -24.92 -17.86 -35.25
CA GLN A 147 -25.49 -16.65 -35.85
C GLN A 147 -25.26 -15.39 -35.00
N ASP A 148 -24.61 -14.40 -35.61
CA ASP A 148 -24.26 -13.09 -35.04
C ASP A 148 -25.39 -12.37 -34.27
N SER A 149 -26.62 -12.44 -34.79
CA SER A 149 -27.79 -11.78 -34.19
C SER A 149 -28.22 -12.40 -32.85
N MET A 150 -27.84 -13.65 -32.58
CA MET A 150 -28.11 -14.29 -31.29
C MET A 150 -27.11 -13.85 -30.23
N LEU A 151 -25.88 -13.47 -30.60
CA LEU A 151 -24.87 -12.99 -29.65
C LEU A 151 -25.27 -11.64 -29.05
N GLN A 152 -25.92 -10.78 -29.82
CA GLN A 152 -26.42 -9.49 -29.34
C GLN A 152 -27.54 -9.62 -28.29
N LYS A 153 -28.31 -10.71 -28.33
CA LYS A 153 -29.40 -10.97 -27.36
C LYS A 153 -28.87 -11.54 -26.05
N GLY A 154 -27.71 -12.20 -26.08
CA GLY A 154 -27.10 -12.86 -24.93
C GLY A 154 -27.91 -14.05 -24.39
N PRO A 155 -27.34 -14.87 -23.51
CA PRO A 155 -27.97 -16.10 -23.02
C PRO A 155 -29.25 -15.83 -22.21
N GLN A 156 -29.30 -14.72 -21.45
CA GLN A 156 -30.47 -14.33 -20.67
C GLN A 156 -31.63 -13.79 -21.53
N GLY A 157 -31.33 -13.27 -22.72
CA GLY A 157 -32.31 -12.75 -23.68
C GLY A 157 -32.78 -13.78 -24.71
N GLY A 158 -32.57 -15.08 -24.47
CA GLY A 158 -32.88 -16.15 -25.43
C GLY A 158 -31.94 -16.21 -26.63
N GLY A 159 -30.76 -15.60 -26.52
CA GLY A 159 -29.65 -15.67 -27.47
C GLY A 159 -28.57 -16.65 -27.03
N VAL A 160 -27.34 -16.40 -27.46
CA VAL A 160 -26.18 -17.27 -27.20
C VAL A 160 -25.11 -16.54 -26.38
N ALA A 161 -24.32 -17.29 -25.60
CA ALA A 161 -23.20 -16.75 -24.83
C ALA A 161 -21.92 -16.63 -25.66
N ALA A 162 -21.72 -17.51 -26.63
CA ALA A 162 -20.57 -17.51 -27.52
C ALA A 162 -20.96 -17.96 -28.93
N ILE A 163 -20.18 -17.50 -29.91
CA ILE A 163 -20.22 -17.97 -31.30
C ILE A 163 -18.84 -18.52 -31.66
N VAL A 164 -18.83 -19.61 -32.42
CA VAL A 164 -17.61 -20.22 -32.95
C VAL A 164 -17.67 -20.15 -34.47
N ASP A 165 -16.72 -19.44 -35.07
CA ASP A 165 -16.60 -19.29 -36.52
C ASP A 165 -15.12 -19.18 -36.94
N VAL A 166 -14.84 -19.18 -38.24
CA VAL A 166 -13.49 -18.99 -38.79
C VAL A 166 -13.02 -17.55 -38.65
N LEU A 167 -11.72 -17.39 -38.39
CA LEU A 167 -11.08 -16.12 -38.06
C LEU A 167 -11.46 -14.93 -38.97
N PRO A 168 -11.45 -15.02 -40.31
CA PRO A 168 -11.77 -13.86 -41.16
C PRO A 168 -13.22 -13.36 -41.02
N TYR A 169 -14.19 -14.23 -40.72
CA TYR A 169 -15.57 -13.80 -40.43
C TYR A 169 -15.65 -13.12 -39.07
N VAL A 170 -14.94 -13.67 -38.08
CA VAL A 170 -14.89 -13.09 -36.73
C VAL A 170 -14.24 -11.70 -36.76
N GLU A 171 -13.12 -11.52 -37.47
CA GLU A 171 -12.46 -10.22 -37.62
C GLU A 171 -13.36 -9.18 -38.27
N LEU A 172 -14.08 -9.56 -39.33
CA LEU A 172 -15.06 -8.70 -39.99
C LEU A 172 -16.23 -8.33 -39.05
N PHE A 173 -16.75 -9.30 -38.30
CA PHE A 173 -17.80 -9.09 -37.32
C PHE A 173 -17.34 -8.13 -36.20
N LEU A 174 -16.13 -8.30 -35.67
CA LEU A 174 -15.56 -7.45 -34.63
C LEU A 174 -15.35 -6.01 -35.11
N SER A 175 -14.87 -5.83 -36.35
CA SER A 175 -14.71 -4.51 -36.96
C SER A 175 -16.05 -3.75 -37.07
N ASN A 176 -17.11 -4.44 -37.50
CA ASN A 176 -18.44 -3.84 -37.64
C ASN A 176 -19.11 -3.49 -36.30
N ASN A 177 -18.83 -4.23 -35.22
CA ASN A 177 -19.52 -4.10 -33.93
C ASN A 177 -18.78 -3.24 -32.88
N LYS A 178 -17.85 -2.37 -33.28
CA LYS A 178 -17.23 -1.33 -32.42
C LYS A 178 -16.82 -1.83 -31.01
N CYS A 179 -16.10 -2.94 -30.93
CA CYS A 179 -15.49 -3.44 -29.69
C CYS A 179 -16.47 -3.92 -28.59
N ILE A 180 -17.75 -4.11 -28.92
CA ILE A 180 -18.75 -4.66 -27.97
C ILE A 180 -18.43 -6.14 -27.67
N PHE A 181 -17.84 -6.84 -28.63
CA PHE A 181 -17.45 -8.23 -28.54
C PHE A 181 -15.93 -8.38 -28.65
N ARG A 182 -15.41 -9.51 -28.18
CA ARG A 182 -13.98 -9.85 -28.23
C ARG A 182 -13.83 -11.36 -28.44
N THR A 183 -12.78 -11.75 -29.15
CA THR A 183 -12.33 -13.14 -29.26
C THR A 183 -11.69 -13.61 -27.96
N VAL A 184 -12.03 -14.82 -27.52
CA VAL A 184 -11.51 -15.41 -26.29
C VAL A 184 -10.93 -16.79 -26.58
N GLY A 185 -9.81 -17.12 -25.92
CA GLY A 185 -9.09 -18.37 -26.11
C GLY A 185 -8.12 -18.35 -27.29
N GLN A 186 -7.36 -19.43 -27.41
CA GLN A 186 -6.43 -19.66 -28.51
C GLN A 186 -7.15 -20.30 -29.71
N GLU A 187 -6.70 -19.99 -30.93
CA GLU A 187 -7.13 -20.67 -32.14
C GLU A 187 -6.88 -22.19 -32.03
N PHE A 188 -7.95 -22.96 -32.15
CA PHE A 188 -7.92 -24.43 -31.98
C PHE A 188 -7.83 -25.19 -33.32
N ASN A 189 -8.04 -24.52 -34.46
CA ASN A 189 -7.94 -25.13 -35.79
C ASN A 189 -7.14 -24.25 -36.76
N LYS A 190 -6.12 -24.83 -37.39
CA LYS A 190 -5.29 -24.20 -38.43
C LYS A 190 -5.73 -24.62 -39.84
N SER A 191 -7.02 -24.54 -40.11
CA SER A 191 -7.55 -24.80 -41.45
C SER A 191 -7.47 -23.53 -42.31
N GLY A 192 -7.08 -23.68 -43.57
CA GLY A 192 -6.90 -22.58 -44.52
C GLY A 192 -7.81 -22.68 -45.73
N TRP A 193 -7.99 -21.55 -46.43
CA TRP A 193 -8.68 -21.50 -47.71
C TRP A 193 -7.70 -21.76 -48.86
N GLY A 194 -8.19 -22.40 -49.92
CA GLY A 194 -7.39 -22.70 -51.10
C GLY A 194 -8.22 -22.64 -52.38
N PHE A 195 -7.52 -22.54 -53.51
CA PHE A 195 -8.13 -22.54 -54.83
C PHE A 195 -8.13 -23.97 -55.39
N ALA A 196 -9.27 -24.41 -55.90
CA ALA A 196 -9.44 -25.76 -56.45
C ALA A 196 -9.41 -25.74 -57.98
N PHE A 197 -8.68 -26.70 -58.56
CA PHE A 197 -8.55 -26.89 -60.00
C PHE A 197 -8.87 -28.33 -60.39
N GLN A 198 -9.19 -28.57 -61.67
CA GLN A 198 -9.26 -29.92 -62.20
C GLN A 198 -7.91 -30.63 -62.03
N ARG A 199 -7.96 -31.94 -61.81
CA ARG A 199 -6.76 -32.78 -61.63
C ARG A 199 -5.81 -32.61 -62.82
N ASP A 200 -4.52 -32.49 -62.52
CA ASP A 200 -3.42 -32.33 -63.48
C ASP A 200 -3.43 -31.00 -64.27
N SER A 201 -4.23 -30.01 -63.85
CA SER A 201 -4.22 -28.68 -64.47
C SER A 201 -2.93 -27.91 -64.14
N PRO A 202 -2.19 -27.42 -65.14
CA PRO A 202 -0.98 -26.62 -64.92
C PRO A 202 -1.26 -25.29 -64.22
N LEU A 203 -2.50 -24.79 -64.28
CA LEU A 203 -2.91 -23.55 -63.61
C LEU A 203 -2.77 -23.63 -62.09
N SER A 204 -2.83 -24.84 -61.51
CA SER A 204 -2.61 -25.04 -60.07
C SER A 204 -1.19 -24.71 -59.65
N ILE A 205 -0.20 -25.01 -60.51
CA ILE A 205 1.21 -24.72 -60.29
C ILE A 205 1.44 -23.21 -60.42
N ASP A 206 0.97 -22.61 -61.51
CA ASP A 206 1.12 -21.18 -61.76
C ASP A 206 0.50 -20.33 -60.65
N LEU A 207 -0.72 -20.68 -60.20
CA LEU A 207 -1.37 -19.95 -59.12
C LEU A 207 -0.65 -20.16 -57.78
N SER A 208 -0.18 -21.37 -57.49
CA SER A 208 0.55 -21.64 -56.24
C SER A 208 1.86 -20.85 -56.20
N THR A 209 2.60 -20.78 -57.31
CA THR A 209 3.82 -19.96 -57.42
C THR A 209 3.51 -18.48 -57.27
N ALA A 210 2.43 -17.98 -57.87
CA ALA A 210 2.01 -16.59 -57.71
C ALA A 210 1.64 -16.26 -56.26
N ILE A 211 0.93 -17.15 -55.56
CA ILE A 211 0.57 -16.97 -54.14
C ILE A 211 1.82 -16.96 -53.25
N LEU A 212 2.79 -17.86 -53.51
CA LEU A 212 4.06 -17.87 -52.79
C LEU A 212 4.81 -16.54 -52.96
N GLN A 213 4.91 -16.03 -54.20
CA GLN A 213 5.53 -14.73 -54.47
C GLN A 213 4.82 -13.58 -53.74
N LEU A 214 3.47 -13.59 -53.71
CA LEU A 214 2.67 -12.60 -52.97
C LEU A 214 2.84 -12.71 -51.45
N SER A 215 3.12 -13.90 -50.93
CA SER A 215 3.42 -14.11 -49.52
C SER A 215 4.84 -13.63 -49.17
N GLU A 216 5.82 -13.89 -50.03
CA GLU A 216 7.22 -13.53 -49.81
C GLU A 216 7.46 -12.02 -49.90
N ASN A 217 6.77 -11.33 -50.81
CA ASN A 217 6.91 -9.89 -51.00
C ASN A 217 6.03 -9.05 -50.04
N GLY A 218 5.20 -9.69 -49.21
CA GLY A 218 4.30 -9.04 -48.25
C GLY A 218 3.04 -8.42 -48.84
N GLU A 219 2.79 -8.52 -50.15
CA GLU A 219 1.57 -8.00 -50.78
C GLU A 219 0.31 -8.70 -50.26
N LEU A 220 0.40 -9.99 -49.94
CA LEU A 220 -0.71 -10.75 -49.36
C LEU A 220 -1.14 -10.15 -48.01
N GLN A 221 -0.19 -9.73 -47.17
CA GLN A 221 -0.47 -9.05 -45.91
C GLN A 221 -1.07 -7.66 -46.15
N ARG A 222 -0.61 -6.93 -47.16
CA ARG A 222 -1.20 -5.64 -47.53
C ARG A 222 -2.66 -5.78 -47.99
N ILE A 223 -2.98 -6.84 -48.72
CA ILE A 223 -4.37 -7.16 -49.11
C ILE A 223 -5.20 -7.51 -47.86
N HIS A 224 -4.65 -8.33 -46.96
CA HIS A 224 -5.29 -8.64 -45.67
C HIS A 224 -5.61 -7.36 -44.91
N ASP A 225 -4.63 -6.48 -44.72
CA ASP A 225 -4.82 -5.29 -43.90
C ASP A 225 -5.79 -4.29 -44.54
N LYS A 226 -5.78 -4.19 -45.87
CA LYS A 226 -6.70 -3.34 -46.61
C LYS A 226 -8.18 -3.74 -46.44
N TRP A 227 -8.46 -5.04 -46.35
CA TRP A 227 -9.85 -5.55 -46.33
C TRP A 227 -10.32 -5.96 -44.94
N LEU A 228 -9.43 -6.44 -44.07
CA LEU A 228 -9.75 -6.99 -42.75
C LEU A 228 -9.21 -6.13 -41.59
N SER A 229 -8.12 -5.38 -41.80
CA SER A 229 -7.54 -4.47 -40.78
C SER A 229 -8.01 -3.02 -40.92
N ASN A 230 -9.28 -2.79 -41.26
CA ASN A 230 -9.85 -1.45 -41.16
C ASN A 230 -10.72 -1.37 -39.90
N ASN A 231 -10.30 -0.52 -38.97
CA ASN A 231 -10.80 -0.42 -37.61
C ASN A 231 -10.51 -1.67 -36.77
N GLY A 232 -9.22 -2.00 -36.62
CA GLY A 232 -8.82 -2.45 -35.29
C GLY A 232 -9.43 -1.43 -34.32
N CYS A 233 -10.24 -1.91 -33.37
CA CYS A 233 -10.59 -1.12 -32.20
C CYS A 233 -9.34 -0.37 -31.87
N SER A 234 -9.33 0.95 -32.04
CA SER A 234 -8.20 1.71 -31.60
C SER A 234 -8.18 1.35 -30.13
N SER A 235 -7.18 0.54 -29.76
CA SER A 235 -6.43 0.88 -28.61
C SER A 235 -5.97 2.32 -28.86
N GLN A 236 -6.87 3.30 -28.65
CA GLN A 236 -6.54 4.23 -27.61
C GLN A 236 -5.98 3.36 -26.50
N ASN A 237 -4.74 3.64 -26.13
CA ASN A 237 -4.10 3.20 -24.91
C ASN A 237 -4.95 3.55 -23.66
N ASN A 238 -6.22 3.17 -23.65
CA ASN A 238 -7.28 3.51 -22.70
C ASN A 238 -8.32 2.37 -22.59
N GLN A 239 -8.09 1.12 -23.02
CA GLN A 239 -9.08 0.06 -22.71
C GLN A 239 -8.65 -1.42 -22.73
N VAL A 240 -7.40 -1.71 -22.37
CA VAL A 240 -7.09 -2.89 -21.51
C VAL A 240 -6.37 -2.46 -20.23
N ASP A 241 -6.15 -1.14 -20.06
CA ASP A 241 -5.76 -0.49 -18.81
C ASP A 241 -6.97 0.04 -18.00
N ASP A 242 -8.19 0.04 -18.53
CA ASP A 242 -9.37 0.62 -17.84
C ASP A 242 -9.86 -0.16 -16.63
N THR A 243 -9.27 -1.32 -16.39
CA THR A 243 -9.52 -2.10 -15.18
C THR A 243 -8.24 -2.46 -14.44
N ARG A 244 -7.10 -1.94 -14.88
CA ARG A 244 -5.93 -1.84 -14.03
C ARG A 244 -5.93 -0.40 -13.54
N LEU A 245 -6.44 -0.15 -12.32
CA LEU A 245 -6.25 1.16 -11.71
C LEU A 245 -4.75 1.46 -11.72
N SER A 246 -4.34 2.34 -12.63
CA SER A 246 -2.94 2.64 -12.83
C SER A 246 -2.43 3.41 -11.60
N LEU A 247 -1.16 3.22 -11.25
CA LEU A 247 -0.48 4.05 -10.24
C LEU A 247 -0.59 5.55 -10.57
N SER A 248 -0.76 5.88 -11.85
CA SER A 248 -1.03 7.23 -12.36
C SER A 248 -2.38 7.78 -11.88
N SER A 249 -3.45 6.98 -11.85
CA SER A 249 -4.78 7.41 -11.38
C SER A 249 -4.81 7.75 -9.89
N PHE A 250 -3.88 7.18 -9.10
CA PHE A 250 -3.75 7.45 -7.67
C PHE A 250 -2.73 8.54 -7.33
N TRP A 251 -2.15 9.20 -8.33
CA TRP A 251 -1.20 10.29 -8.12
C TRP A 251 -1.79 11.38 -7.21
N GLY A 252 -3.09 11.67 -7.33
CA GLY A 252 -3.79 12.60 -6.43
C GLY A 252 -3.70 12.20 -4.95
N LEU A 253 -3.88 10.92 -4.62
CA LEU A 253 -3.79 10.45 -3.24
C LEU A 253 -2.35 10.55 -2.71
N TYR A 254 -1.36 10.18 -3.52
CA TYR A 254 0.06 10.30 -3.18
C TYR A 254 0.48 11.76 -2.98
N VAL A 255 -0.03 12.68 -3.81
CA VAL A 255 0.23 14.11 -3.70
C VAL A 255 -0.46 14.72 -2.48
N ILE A 256 -1.71 14.36 -2.19
CA ILE A 256 -2.44 14.88 -1.03
C ILE A 256 -1.81 14.39 0.27
N CYS A 257 -1.48 13.10 0.37
CA CYS A 257 -0.84 12.54 1.55
C CYS A 257 0.60 13.08 1.72
N GLY A 258 1.39 13.09 0.64
CA GLY A 258 2.74 13.61 0.64
C GLY A 258 2.82 15.10 0.98
N SER A 259 1.91 15.92 0.43
CA SER A 259 1.86 17.36 0.72
C SER A 259 1.45 17.65 2.16
N THR A 260 0.45 16.94 2.70
CA THR A 260 0.03 17.09 4.10
C THR A 260 1.18 16.77 5.06
N CYS A 261 1.91 15.70 4.80
CA CYS A 261 3.09 15.31 5.58
C CYS A 261 4.25 16.31 5.41
N ALA A 262 4.51 16.79 4.19
CA ALA A 262 5.54 17.79 3.93
C ALA A 262 5.23 19.12 4.63
N VAL A 263 3.97 19.57 4.61
CA VAL A 263 3.52 20.78 5.32
C VAL A 263 3.68 20.59 6.84
N ALA A 264 3.33 19.43 7.39
CA ALA A 264 3.55 19.15 8.81
C ALA A 264 5.04 19.20 9.19
N LEU A 265 5.92 18.63 8.35
CA LEU A 265 7.37 18.72 8.53
C LEU A 265 7.87 20.15 8.42
N ILE A 266 7.43 20.92 7.43
CA ILE A 266 7.81 22.33 7.24
C ILE A 266 7.36 23.18 8.43
N VAL A 267 6.13 23.01 8.90
CA VAL A 267 5.62 23.71 10.11
C VAL A 267 6.45 23.34 11.33
N PHE A 268 6.86 22.07 11.47
CA PHE A 268 7.73 21.64 12.55
C PHE A 268 9.11 22.31 12.47
N PHE A 269 9.78 22.25 11.33
CA PHE A 269 11.08 22.91 11.12
C PHE A 269 10.98 24.43 11.27
N CYS A 270 9.93 25.07 10.77
CA CYS A 270 9.66 26.49 10.99
C CYS A 270 9.40 26.79 12.46
N SER A 271 8.68 25.96 13.20
CA SER A 271 8.44 26.17 14.64
C SER A 271 9.73 26.07 15.45
N VAL A 272 10.63 25.15 15.08
CA VAL A 272 11.96 24.99 15.66
C VAL A 272 12.87 26.17 15.28
N TYR A 273 12.82 26.61 14.03
CA TYR A 273 13.57 27.78 13.54
C TYR A 273 13.07 29.09 14.16
N CYS A 274 11.75 29.26 14.33
CA CYS A 274 11.15 30.37 15.04
C CYS A 274 11.49 30.33 16.53
N GLN A 275 11.54 29.15 17.16
CA GLN A 275 12.04 29.00 18.54
C GLN A 275 13.53 29.34 18.65
N PHE A 276 14.34 29.01 17.65
CA PHE A 276 15.74 29.40 17.58
C PHE A 276 15.91 30.92 17.46
N LEU A 277 15.19 31.55 16.52
CA LEU A 277 15.14 33.01 16.36
C LEU A 277 14.65 33.74 17.61
N ARG A 278 13.71 33.15 18.37
CA ARG A 278 13.16 33.75 19.60
C ARG A 278 14.12 33.68 20.78
N CYS A 279 15.15 32.81 20.74
CA CYS A 279 16.22 32.74 21.74
C CYS A 279 17.44 33.62 21.39
N ALA A 280 17.40 34.38 20.28
CA ALA A 280 18.43 35.37 19.96
C ALA A 280 17.91 36.79 20.19
N PRO A 281 17.76 37.21 21.46
CA PRO A 281 18.15 38.57 21.81
C PRO A 281 19.14 38.56 22.98
N GLU A 282 19.93 39.63 23.05
CA GLU A 282 20.93 39.97 24.08
C GLU A 282 22.35 39.44 23.85
N ILE A 283 23.04 39.97 22.84
CA ILE A 283 24.38 40.55 23.08
C ILE A 283 24.51 41.83 22.23
N GLU A 284 24.80 42.95 22.91
CA GLU A 284 25.13 44.31 22.44
C GLU A 284 24.04 45.39 22.63
N GLU A 285 23.74 45.71 23.89
CA GLU A 285 23.59 47.11 24.29
C GLU A 285 24.92 47.57 24.93
N THR A 286 25.71 48.42 24.26
CA THR A 286 26.60 49.41 24.91
C THR A 286 26.99 50.53 23.91
N GLU A 287 26.32 51.70 24.07
CA GLU A 287 26.76 53.09 23.80
C GLU A 287 27.09 53.53 22.33
N ILE A 288 26.68 54.68 21.75
CA ILE A 288 26.50 56.08 22.22
C ILE A 288 25.49 56.88 21.32
N SER A 289 24.60 57.68 21.95
CA SER A 289 23.88 58.94 21.52
C SER A 289 22.81 59.01 20.39
N GLU A 290 21.64 59.57 20.76
CA GLU A 290 20.46 60.06 19.98
C GLU A 290 20.66 61.46 19.30
N PRO A 291 19.75 62.05 18.46
CA PRO A 291 18.29 61.79 18.33
C PRO A 291 17.62 61.79 16.91
N LEU A 292 16.36 61.35 16.92
CA LEU A 292 15.19 61.65 16.03
C LEU A 292 15.19 61.25 14.53
N SER A 293 14.30 60.32 14.18
CA SER A 293 13.05 60.59 13.41
C SER A 293 12.44 59.28 12.85
N ALA A 294 11.13 59.34 12.64
CA ALA A 294 10.26 58.18 12.45
C ALA A 294 10.38 57.47 11.09
N ARG A 295 10.09 56.15 11.16
CA ARG A 295 9.33 55.35 10.19
C ARG A 295 10.08 54.66 9.05
N SER A 296 9.80 53.35 8.96
CA SER A 296 10.04 52.42 7.84
C SER A 296 11.38 51.68 7.85
N SER A 297 11.53 50.72 8.77
CA SER A 297 12.53 49.66 8.62
C SER A 297 11.94 48.50 7.83
N ARG A 298 12.25 48.52 6.53
CA ARG A 298 12.08 47.39 5.60
C ARG A 298 12.94 46.24 6.16
N ARG A 299 12.33 45.21 6.76
CA ARG A 299 13.05 44.01 7.22
C ARG A 299 13.61 43.27 6.01
N THR A 300 14.88 43.50 5.72
CA THR A 300 15.66 42.70 4.78
C THR A 300 15.89 41.31 5.41
N LEU A 301 15.25 40.29 4.86
CA LEU A 301 15.55 38.89 5.17
C LEU A 301 16.98 38.60 4.70
N ARG A 302 17.94 38.56 5.63
CA ARG A 302 19.23 37.91 5.36
C ARG A 302 19.01 36.39 5.39
N LEU A 303 19.30 35.72 4.28
CA LEU A 303 19.37 34.26 4.21
C LEU A 303 20.57 33.81 5.08
N TYR A 304 20.30 33.21 6.23
CA TYR A 304 21.31 32.50 7.03
C TYR A 304 21.54 31.09 6.46
N SER A 305 22.78 30.62 6.52
CA SER A 305 23.25 29.40 5.85
C SER A 305 22.88 28.14 6.65
N PHE A 306 22.63 27.03 5.95
CA PHE A 306 22.30 25.70 6.52
C PHE A 306 23.34 25.21 7.55
N LYS A 307 24.60 25.70 7.45
CA LYS A 307 25.67 25.40 8.42
C LYS A 307 25.39 25.94 9.82
N ASP A 308 24.82 27.14 9.94
CA ASP A 308 24.54 27.76 11.24
C ASP A 308 23.38 27.05 11.95
N LEU A 309 22.46 26.46 11.18
CA LEU A 309 21.37 25.63 11.69
C LEU A 309 21.90 24.30 12.24
N ILE A 310 22.82 23.65 11.53
CA ILE A 310 23.46 22.41 11.99
C ILE A 310 24.24 22.67 13.28
N ASP A 311 25.02 23.75 13.32
CA ASP A 311 25.82 24.11 14.50
C ASP A 311 24.94 24.37 15.73
N PHE A 312 23.80 25.04 15.54
CA PHE A 312 22.83 25.24 16.61
C PHE A 312 22.16 23.94 17.08
N VAL A 313 21.80 23.06 16.13
CA VAL A 313 21.18 21.76 16.45
C VAL A 313 22.18 20.88 17.21
N ASP A 314 23.44 20.85 16.81
CA ASP A 314 24.51 20.14 17.51
C ASP A 314 24.72 20.70 18.92
N LYS A 315 24.76 22.03 19.07
CA LYS A 315 24.89 22.68 20.39
C LYS A 315 23.72 22.36 21.31
N ARG A 316 22.48 22.39 20.80
CA ARG A 316 21.27 22.01 21.54
C ARG A 316 21.25 20.51 21.88
N GLU A 317 21.75 19.65 20.99
CA GLU A 317 21.86 18.22 21.25
C GLU A 317 22.83 17.93 22.40
N VAL A 318 23.96 18.64 22.46
CA VAL A 318 24.95 18.52 23.54
C VAL A 318 24.35 18.99 24.88
N GLU A 319 23.64 20.10 24.92
CA GLU A 319 22.96 20.59 26.14
C GLU A 319 21.90 19.60 26.65
N ILE A 320 21.10 19.01 25.74
CA ILE A 320 20.10 18.00 26.11
C ILE A 320 20.77 16.74 26.65
N LYS A 321 21.89 16.29 26.06
CA LYS A 321 22.67 15.15 26.55
C LYS A 321 23.22 15.39 27.97
N GLU A 322 23.69 16.59 28.27
CA GLU A 322 24.18 16.95 29.62
C GLU A 322 23.05 17.01 30.65
N ILE A 323 21.89 17.56 30.30
CA ILE A 323 20.70 17.56 31.17
C ILE A 323 20.24 16.13 31.48
N LEU A 324 20.23 15.25 30.47
CA LEU A 324 19.88 13.83 30.64
C LEU A 324 20.90 13.10 31.51
N LYS A 325 22.20 13.38 31.34
CA LYS A 325 23.28 12.80 32.15
C LYS A 325 23.20 13.20 33.62
N ARG A 326 22.84 14.47 33.91
CA ARG A 326 22.53 14.94 35.28
C ARG A 326 21.32 14.21 35.85
N LYS A 327 20.20 14.17 35.11
CA LYS A 327 18.97 13.51 35.56
C LYS A 327 19.13 12.00 35.80
N ASN A 328 19.95 11.32 35.00
CA ASN A 328 20.32 9.92 35.23
C ASN A 328 21.24 9.73 36.43
N SER A 329 22.13 10.69 36.71
CA SER A 329 22.99 10.66 37.91
C SER A 329 22.20 10.91 39.19
N ASP A 330 21.19 11.78 39.15
CA ASP A 330 20.30 12.06 40.27
C ASP A 330 19.38 10.86 40.57
N ASN A 331 18.79 10.24 39.54
CA ASN A 331 18.04 8.98 39.68
C ASN A 331 18.91 7.81 40.20
N LYS A 332 20.22 7.83 39.96
CA LYS A 332 21.16 6.81 40.46
C LYS A 332 21.57 7.05 41.92
N LYS A 333 21.53 8.30 42.40
CA LYS A 333 21.73 8.66 43.82
C LYS A 333 20.48 8.38 44.67
N GLU A 334 19.28 8.57 44.11
CA GLU A 334 18.01 8.26 44.78
C GLU A 334 17.73 6.74 44.89
N SER A 335 18.50 5.89 44.21
CA SER A 335 18.31 4.43 44.19
C SER A 335 19.41 3.62 44.90
N SER A 336 20.33 4.29 45.63
CA SER A 336 21.25 3.61 46.57
C SER A 336 20.70 3.71 48.00
N PRO A 337 20.33 2.59 48.65
CA PRO A 337 19.91 2.62 50.04
C PRO A 337 21.13 2.82 50.96
N ALA A 338 20.96 3.67 51.97
CA ALA A 338 21.77 3.65 53.18
C ALA A 338 21.32 2.50 54.08
#